data_AF-A0A5R8LAB4-F1
#
_entry.id   AF-A0A5R8LAB4-F1
#
_cell.length_a   1.000
_cell.length_b   1.000
_cell.length_c   1.000
_cell.angle_alpha   90.00
_cell.angle_beta   90.00
_cell.angle_gamma   90.00
#
_symmetry.space_group_name_H-M   'P 1'
#
loop_
_entity.id
_entity.type
_entity.pdbx_description
1 polymer ?
#
loop_
_entity_poly.entity_id
_entity_poly.type
_entity_poly.pdbx_seq_one_letter_code
_entity_poly.pdbx_strand_id
1 'polypeptide(L)'
;MGGQVLGGGVIVFVAVALWLVYLLPSWQSRHRFTSAERNAVRLNQALRVLAETAETPREVRLELTARTAHQQQKIARQVQAHQAQTELAEAKARLDVARLEAARDRDLVKEQRAAALELARAERAAAVEVAKAERAAALEKARAERAAAVERAHAERAVAVARPELRRARARRRFRLATTSFAALGLVAAVAGGIQVFFGAAPVLLAIGGVAVLLSLTVLQRLSRVAARAVARPIEADAVRPAAEVQDFVAAAPAPRPTWTPRELPRPLVASAGSRAAAVVDEQLAREALRAAAREQVARDIAATEAPTPIETARPAASRPAPSPYAAMGYVDDTEIEDHVRRLLERRASGQ
;
A
#
# COMPACT_ATOMS: atom_id res chain seq x y z
N MET A 1 3.80 -7.24 93.33
CA MET A 1 3.33 -5.98 92.73
C MET A 1 3.63 -4.88 93.73
N GLY A 2 4.28 -3.75 93.45
CA GLY A 2 4.98 -3.21 92.29
C GLY A 2 5.66 -1.95 92.84
N GLY A 3 6.98 -1.80 92.67
CA GLY A 3 7.70 -0.80 93.48
C GLY A 3 9.09 -0.41 93.01
N GLN A 4 9.42 -0.49 91.71
CA GLN A 4 10.79 -0.17 91.27
C GLN A 4 10.93 0.41 89.86
N VAL A 5 9.84 0.88 89.24
CA VAL A 5 9.91 1.44 87.87
C VAL A 5 9.69 2.97 87.82
N LEU A 6 9.08 3.57 88.85
CA LEU A 6 8.87 5.03 88.91
C LEU A 6 10.09 5.81 89.45
N GLY A 7 10.89 5.24 90.35
CA GLY A 7 12.05 5.93 90.93
C GLY A 7 13.26 6.05 89.98
N GLY A 8 13.50 5.04 89.14
CA GLY A 8 14.62 5.05 88.19
C GLY A 8 14.48 6.12 87.11
N GLY A 9 13.26 6.32 86.60
CA GLY A 9 12.96 7.35 85.62
C GLY A 9 13.21 8.77 86.17
N VAL A 10 12.85 9.03 87.43
CA VAL A 10 13.08 10.32 88.08
C VAL A 10 14.56 10.59 88.29
N ILE A 11 15.35 9.60 88.71
CA ILE A 11 16.81 9.76 88.89
C ILE A 11 17.48 10.04 87.55
N VAL A 12 17.09 9.34 86.48
CA VAL A 12 17.60 9.61 85.12
C VAL A 12 17.16 10.99 84.64
N PHE A 13 15.92 11.41 84.91
CA PHE A 13 15.45 12.75 84.55
C PHE A 13 16.21 13.85 85.29
N VAL A 14 16.45 13.67 86.59
CA VAL A 14 17.24 14.61 87.40
C VAL A 14 18.68 14.62 86.90
N ALA A 15 19.29 13.47 86.59
CA ALA A 15 20.64 13.40 86.05
C ALA A 15 20.76 14.08 84.67
N VAL A 16 19.79 13.86 83.76
CA VAL A 16 19.74 14.50 82.45
C VAL A 16 19.46 16.00 82.56
N ALA A 17 18.59 16.41 83.48
CA ALA A 17 18.31 17.82 83.76
C ALA A 17 19.56 18.52 84.33
N LEU A 18 20.26 17.88 85.27
CA LEU A 18 21.51 18.39 85.83
C LEU A 18 22.61 18.46 84.76
N TRP A 19 22.68 17.46 83.89
CA TRP A 19 23.60 17.43 82.76
C TRP A 19 23.27 18.53 81.74
N LEU A 20 21.99 18.76 81.42
CA LEU A 20 21.55 19.88 80.58
C LEU A 20 21.89 21.23 81.22
N VAL A 21 21.64 21.41 82.52
CA VAL A 21 22.00 22.63 83.24
C VAL A 21 23.51 22.88 83.23
N TYR A 22 24.32 21.83 83.27
CA TYR A 22 25.77 21.95 83.14
C TYR A 22 26.23 22.19 81.69
N LEU A 23 25.60 21.54 80.71
CA LEU A 23 26.05 21.55 79.33
C LEU A 23 25.50 22.72 78.50
N LEU A 24 24.25 23.16 78.73
CA LEU A 24 23.64 24.31 78.02
C LEU A 24 24.51 25.57 78.13
N PRO A 25 24.95 26.00 79.33
CA PRO A 25 25.80 27.19 79.46
C PRO A 25 27.14 27.02 78.75
N SER A 26 27.70 25.81 78.74
CA SER A 26 28.98 25.50 78.10
C SER A 26 28.93 25.58 76.57
N TRP A 27 27.80 25.20 75.98
CA TRP A 27 27.60 25.21 74.53
C TRP A 27 27.17 26.59 74.04
N GLN A 28 26.32 27.26 74.84
CA GLN A 28 25.90 28.63 74.64
C GLN A 28 27.07 29.62 74.78
N SER A 29 28.02 29.40 75.70
CA SER A 29 29.22 30.24 75.78
C SER A 29 30.08 30.06 74.52
N ARG A 30 30.35 28.82 74.11
CA ARG A 30 31.13 28.51 72.89
C ARG A 30 30.50 29.06 71.60
N HIS A 31 29.16 29.09 71.50
CA HIS A 31 28.47 29.64 70.33
C HIS A 31 28.26 31.16 70.38
N ARG A 32 28.19 31.76 71.58
CA ARG A 32 28.18 33.21 71.73
C ARG A 32 29.55 33.82 71.44
N PHE A 33 30.64 33.08 71.71
CA PHE A 33 31.98 33.50 71.32
C PHE A 33 32.12 33.65 69.80
N THR A 34 31.59 32.73 68.97
CA THR A 34 31.74 32.85 67.51
C THR A 34 30.92 33.98 66.86
N SER A 35 29.83 34.42 67.48
CA SER A 35 29.03 35.56 67.01
C SER A 35 29.55 36.90 67.52
N ALA A 36 30.02 36.94 68.78
CA ALA A 36 30.67 38.11 69.36
C ALA A 36 32.05 38.35 68.74
N GLU A 37 32.82 37.30 68.45
CA GLU A 37 34.10 37.38 67.74
C GLU A 37 33.91 37.95 66.33
N ARG A 38 32.89 37.55 65.58
CA ARG A 38 32.66 38.11 64.23
C ARG A 38 32.23 39.56 64.25
N ASN A 39 31.44 40.00 65.24
CA ASN A 39 31.04 41.40 65.36
C ASN A 39 32.19 42.28 65.91
N ALA A 40 32.96 41.76 66.87
CA ALA A 40 34.16 42.41 67.39
C ALA A 40 35.29 42.45 66.35
N VAL A 41 35.46 41.41 65.53
CA VAL A 41 36.42 41.39 64.42
C VAL A 41 35.99 42.39 63.36
N ARG A 42 34.71 42.49 63.00
CA ARG A 42 34.25 43.51 62.04
C ARG A 42 34.45 44.93 62.57
N LEU A 43 34.22 45.19 63.85
CA LEU A 43 34.39 46.50 64.45
C LEU A 43 35.88 46.87 64.61
N ASN A 44 36.72 45.95 65.10
CA ASN A 44 38.16 46.15 65.19
C ASN A 44 38.83 46.17 63.82
N GLN A 45 38.30 45.47 62.83
CA GLN A 45 38.79 45.52 61.45
C GLN A 45 38.34 46.80 60.75
N ALA A 46 37.17 47.35 61.05
CA ALA A 46 36.77 48.68 60.59
C ALA A 46 37.64 49.78 61.22
N LEU A 47 37.90 49.72 62.52
CA LEU A 47 38.80 50.65 63.21
C LEU A 47 40.26 50.51 62.75
N ARG A 48 40.70 49.28 62.48
CA ARG A 48 42.05 49.01 61.99
C ARG A 48 42.25 49.38 60.54
N VAL A 49 41.26 49.21 59.67
CA VAL A 49 41.30 49.70 58.28
C VAL A 49 41.29 51.24 58.24
N LEU A 50 40.61 51.90 59.18
CA LEU A 50 40.68 53.37 59.35
C LEU A 50 42.03 53.84 59.93
N ALA A 51 42.73 53.02 60.71
CA ALA A 51 44.07 53.32 61.22
C ALA A 51 45.20 52.96 60.22
N GLU A 52 45.03 51.89 59.43
CA GLU A 52 45.99 51.42 58.42
C GLU A 52 45.93 52.23 57.12
N THR A 53 44.92 53.10 56.93
CA THR A 53 44.86 54.03 55.79
C THR A 53 45.68 55.32 56.01
N ALA A 54 46.25 55.54 57.20
CA ALA A 54 46.94 56.80 57.52
C ALA A 54 48.47 56.79 57.36
N GLU A 55 49.20 55.66 57.39
CA GLU A 55 50.68 55.73 57.40
C GLU A 55 51.44 54.63 56.61
N THR A 56 52.04 55.07 55.49
CA THR A 56 53.34 54.66 54.86
C THR A 56 53.43 53.40 53.96
N PRO A 57 54.58 53.11 53.29
CA PRO A 57 55.12 53.69 52.05
C PRO A 57 55.08 52.73 50.82
N ARG A 58 55.36 53.23 49.61
CA ARG A 58 55.07 52.56 48.30
C ARG A 58 55.89 51.29 47.96
N GLU A 59 56.96 50.97 48.68
CA GLU A 59 57.91 49.94 48.26
C GLU A 59 57.53 48.52 48.73
N VAL A 60 56.94 48.37 49.92
CA VAL A 60 56.52 47.05 50.46
C VAL A 60 55.23 46.52 49.81
N ARG A 61 54.48 47.40 49.12
CA ARG A 61 53.21 47.05 48.46
C ARG A 61 53.42 46.16 47.23
N LEU A 62 54.58 46.26 46.57
CA LEU A 62 54.88 45.47 45.37
C LEU A 62 55.23 44.02 45.70
N GLU A 63 55.95 43.77 46.80
CA GLU A 63 56.34 42.41 47.21
C GLU A 63 55.17 41.63 47.84
N LEU A 64 54.29 42.30 48.58
CA LEU A 64 53.04 41.70 49.06
C LEU A 64 52.07 41.42 47.89
N THR A 65 52.06 42.24 46.84
CA THR A 65 51.25 42.01 45.64
C THR A 65 51.74 40.78 44.85
N ALA A 66 53.05 40.56 44.74
CA ALA A 66 53.60 39.37 44.08
C ALA A 66 53.24 38.06 44.82
N ARG A 67 53.35 38.05 46.15
CA ARG A 67 53.04 36.87 46.97
C ARG A 67 51.53 36.59 47.04
N THR A 68 50.71 37.63 47.13
CA THR A 68 49.24 37.50 47.07
C THR A 68 48.76 37.12 45.66
N ALA A 69 49.41 37.60 44.59
CA ALA A 69 49.12 37.18 43.22
C ALA A 69 49.40 35.69 43.00
N HIS A 70 50.48 35.14 43.56
CA HIS A 70 50.74 33.70 43.47
C HIS A 70 49.69 32.86 44.24
N GLN A 71 49.23 33.35 45.38
CA GLN A 71 48.20 32.68 46.18
C GLN A 71 46.82 32.75 45.51
N GLN A 72 46.47 33.88 44.92
CA GLN A 72 45.29 34.07 44.07
C GLN A 72 45.37 33.19 42.82
N GLN A 73 46.54 33.08 42.18
CA GLN A 73 46.77 32.22 41.02
C GLN A 73 46.60 30.73 41.38
N LYS A 74 47.04 30.31 42.56
CA LYS A 74 46.84 28.94 43.06
C LYS A 74 45.36 28.63 43.31
N ILE A 75 44.63 29.56 43.92
CA ILE A 75 43.18 29.43 44.13
C ILE A 75 42.45 29.40 42.79
N ALA A 76 42.79 30.29 41.85
CA ALA A 76 42.22 30.31 40.51
C ALA A 76 42.46 28.99 39.76
N ARG A 77 43.66 28.41 39.84
CA ARG A 77 43.96 27.08 39.27
C ARG A 77 43.14 25.96 39.91
N GLN A 78 42.91 26.02 41.23
CA GLN A 78 42.07 25.02 41.92
C GLN A 78 40.60 25.14 41.51
N VAL A 79 40.08 26.35 41.39
CA VAL A 79 38.71 26.61 40.90
C VAL A 79 38.57 26.14 39.45
N GLN A 80 39.53 26.43 38.58
CA GLN A 80 39.55 25.95 37.20
C GLN A 80 39.63 24.43 37.12
N ALA A 81 40.44 23.78 37.96
CA ALA A 81 40.52 22.32 38.01
C ALA A 81 39.20 21.68 38.47
N HIS A 82 38.52 22.28 39.46
CA HIS A 82 37.19 21.83 39.88
C HIS A 82 36.14 22.04 38.78
N GLN A 83 36.16 23.18 38.09
CA GLN A 83 35.27 23.45 36.95
C GLN A 83 35.48 22.45 35.81
N ALA A 84 36.74 22.18 35.46
CA ALA A 84 37.07 21.18 34.45
C ALA A 84 36.59 19.77 34.88
N GLN A 85 36.72 19.41 36.16
CA GLN A 85 36.19 18.14 36.66
C GLN A 85 34.66 18.06 36.59
N THR A 86 33.95 19.15 36.91
CA THR A 86 32.49 19.20 36.79
C THR A 86 32.04 19.12 35.34
N GLU A 87 32.70 19.83 34.42
CA GLU A 87 32.41 19.77 32.98
C GLU A 87 32.64 18.37 32.42
N LEU A 88 33.71 17.68 32.82
CA LEU A 88 33.97 16.30 32.44
C LEU A 88 32.91 15.33 33.00
N ALA A 89 32.45 15.56 34.24
CA ALA A 89 31.38 14.76 34.84
C ALA A 89 30.05 14.95 34.11
N GLU A 90 29.70 16.20 33.75
CA GLU A 90 28.53 16.51 32.94
C GLU A 90 28.62 15.92 31.54
N ALA A 91 29.77 16.03 30.88
CA ALA A 91 29.98 15.46 29.56
C ALA A 91 29.83 13.93 29.57
N LYS A 92 30.35 13.25 30.60
CA LYS A 92 30.14 11.81 30.80
C LYS A 92 28.67 11.47 31.01
N ALA A 93 27.98 12.21 31.89
CA ALA A 93 26.55 12.01 32.13
C ALA A 93 25.73 12.18 30.83
N ARG A 94 26.02 13.20 30.02
CA ARG A 94 25.37 13.41 28.71
C ARG A 94 25.64 12.26 27.75
N LEU A 95 26.87 11.73 27.70
CA LEU A 95 27.19 10.56 26.87
C LEU A 95 26.46 9.29 27.33
N ASP A 96 26.32 9.08 28.64
CA ASP A 96 25.62 7.91 29.16
C ASP A 96 24.10 7.99 28.88
N VAL A 97 23.50 9.18 28.99
CA VAL A 97 22.11 9.41 28.56
C VAL A 97 21.96 9.14 27.06
N ALA A 98 22.83 9.72 26.23
CA ALA A 98 22.78 9.50 24.78
C ALA A 98 22.98 8.02 24.39
N ARG A 99 23.80 7.27 25.12
CA ARG A 99 23.97 5.83 24.93
C ARG A 99 22.71 5.05 25.26
N LEU A 100 22.02 5.40 26.34
CA LEU A 100 20.76 4.76 26.73
C LEU A 100 19.65 5.05 25.73
N GLU A 101 19.57 6.28 25.23
CA GLU A 101 18.64 6.67 24.16
C GLU A 101 18.93 5.88 22.87
N ALA A 102 20.20 5.84 22.44
CA ALA A 102 20.59 5.06 21.27
C ALA A 102 20.34 3.55 21.42
N ALA A 103 20.42 3.01 22.65
CA ALA A 103 20.08 1.62 22.92
C ALA A 103 18.56 1.39 22.78
N ARG A 104 17.74 2.28 23.34
CA ARG A 104 16.27 2.24 23.20
C ARG A 104 15.83 2.33 21.74
N ASP A 105 16.42 3.24 20.97
CA ASP A 105 16.09 3.40 19.55
C ASP A 105 16.40 2.13 18.76
N ARG A 106 17.53 1.46 19.06
CA ARG A 106 17.86 0.18 18.44
C ARG A 106 16.86 -0.90 18.79
N ASP A 107 16.39 -0.95 20.03
CA ASP A 107 15.42 -1.96 20.46
C ASP A 107 14.04 -1.71 19.83
N LEU A 108 13.60 -0.45 19.75
CA LEU A 108 12.40 -0.07 18.99
C LEU A 108 12.51 -0.47 17.52
N VAL A 109 13.67 -0.23 16.88
CA VAL A 109 13.90 -0.65 15.48
C VAL A 109 13.88 -2.17 15.34
N LYS A 110 14.42 -2.92 16.30
CA LYS A 110 14.35 -4.39 16.28
C LYS A 110 12.91 -4.89 16.42
N GLU A 111 12.13 -4.31 17.34
CA GLU A 111 10.72 -4.65 17.55
C GLU A 111 9.89 -4.33 16.31
N GLN A 112 10.08 -3.16 15.70
CA GLN A 112 9.42 -2.79 14.45
C GLN A 112 9.78 -3.75 13.32
N ARG A 113 11.06 -4.15 13.20
CA ARG A 113 11.50 -5.13 12.20
C ARG A 113 10.88 -6.51 12.46
N ALA A 114 10.81 -6.95 13.72
CA ALA A 114 10.17 -8.20 14.08
C ALA A 114 8.66 -8.17 13.73
N ALA A 115 7.96 -7.10 14.08
CA ALA A 115 6.55 -6.91 13.73
C ALA A 115 6.34 -6.90 12.21
N ALA A 116 7.20 -6.22 11.44
CA ALA A 116 7.13 -6.20 9.98
C ALA A 116 7.36 -7.59 9.37
N LEU A 117 8.26 -8.39 9.95
CA LEU A 117 8.48 -9.77 9.50
C LEU A 117 7.28 -10.67 9.82
N GLU A 118 6.64 -10.50 10.97
CA GLU A 118 5.42 -11.24 11.33
C GLU A 118 4.25 -10.86 10.40
N LEU A 119 4.08 -9.57 10.08
CA LEU A 119 3.10 -9.12 9.10
C LEU A 119 3.38 -9.72 7.72
N ALA A 120 4.62 -9.67 7.24
CA ALA A 120 5.00 -10.28 5.97
C ALA A 120 4.79 -11.80 5.95
N ARG A 121 4.99 -12.49 7.08
CA ARG A 121 4.68 -13.92 7.22
C ARG A 121 3.18 -14.18 7.15
N ALA A 122 2.37 -13.37 7.83
CA ALA A 122 0.91 -13.45 7.80
C ALA A 122 0.36 -13.20 6.39
N GLU A 123 0.86 -12.19 5.69
CA GLU A 123 0.49 -11.90 4.30
C GLU A 123 0.85 -13.04 3.36
N ARG A 124 2.04 -13.63 3.51
CA ARG A 124 2.45 -14.81 2.72
C ARG A 124 1.57 -16.02 3.00
N ALA A 125 1.23 -16.26 4.27
CA ALA A 125 0.31 -17.34 4.63
C ALA A 125 -1.08 -17.13 4.01
N ALA A 126 -1.63 -15.91 4.10
CA ALA A 126 -2.89 -15.56 3.46
C ALA A 126 -2.84 -15.74 1.94
N ALA A 127 -1.76 -15.30 1.28
CA ALA A 127 -1.57 -15.49 -0.16
C ALA A 127 -1.50 -16.97 -0.56
N VAL A 128 -0.88 -17.82 0.26
CA VAL A 128 -0.86 -19.28 0.02
C VAL A 128 -2.27 -19.87 0.13
N GLU A 129 -3.07 -19.46 1.11
CA GLU A 129 -4.44 -19.94 1.24
C GLU A 129 -5.33 -19.47 0.07
N VAL A 130 -5.19 -18.22 -0.38
CA VAL A 130 -5.87 -17.73 -1.58
C VAL A 130 -5.46 -18.53 -2.82
N ALA A 131 -4.17 -18.78 -3.02
CA ALA A 131 -3.68 -19.58 -4.14
C ALA A 131 -4.18 -21.04 -4.10
N LYS A 132 -4.32 -21.63 -2.90
CA LYS A 132 -4.93 -22.96 -2.74
C LYS A 132 -6.41 -22.94 -3.12
N ALA A 133 -7.16 -21.92 -2.68
CA ALA A 133 -8.57 -21.76 -3.03
C ALA A 133 -8.78 -21.56 -4.54
N GLU A 134 -7.95 -20.74 -5.19
CA GLU A 134 -7.97 -20.55 -6.64
C GLU A 134 -7.65 -21.84 -7.39
N ARG A 135 -6.65 -22.62 -6.94
CA ARG A 135 -6.34 -23.93 -7.53
C ARG A 135 -7.49 -24.91 -7.38
N ALA A 136 -8.15 -24.95 -6.21
CA ALA A 136 -9.33 -25.78 -6.00
C ALA A 136 -10.47 -25.38 -6.95
N ALA A 137 -10.75 -24.08 -7.07
CA ALA A 137 -11.76 -23.56 -7.99
C ALA A 137 -11.42 -23.86 -9.46
N ALA A 138 -10.14 -23.80 -9.85
CA ALA A 138 -9.69 -24.15 -11.20
C ALA A 138 -9.87 -25.65 -11.50
N LEU A 139 -9.60 -26.52 -10.52
CA LEU A 139 -9.84 -27.95 -10.64
C LEU A 139 -11.33 -28.27 -10.79
N GLU A 140 -12.21 -27.61 -10.04
CA GLU A 140 -13.66 -27.77 -10.18
C GLU A 140 -14.15 -27.29 -11.54
N LYS A 141 -13.66 -26.14 -12.04
CA LYS A 141 -13.95 -25.68 -13.41
C LYS A 141 -13.50 -26.70 -14.46
N ALA A 142 -12.27 -27.23 -14.34
CA ALA A 142 -11.75 -28.23 -15.26
C ALA A 142 -12.56 -29.54 -15.20
N ARG A 143 -13.06 -29.94 -14.02
CA ARG A 143 -13.98 -31.09 -13.87
C ARG A 143 -15.31 -30.84 -14.57
N ALA A 144 -15.90 -29.65 -14.39
CA ALA A 144 -17.15 -29.26 -15.05
C ALA A 144 -17.00 -29.20 -16.59
N GLU A 145 -15.88 -28.67 -17.09
CA GLU A 145 -15.57 -28.66 -18.52
C GLU A 145 -15.40 -30.07 -19.10
N ARG A 146 -14.73 -30.97 -18.37
CA ARG A 146 -14.59 -32.38 -18.76
C ARG A 146 -15.96 -33.08 -18.78
N ALA A 147 -16.80 -32.86 -17.77
CA ALA A 147 -18.16 -33.41 -17.75
C ALA A 147 -18.98 -32.89 -18.95
N ALA A 148 -18.94 -31.58 -19.22
CA ALA A 148 -19.61 -30.99 -20.38
C ALA A 148 -19.07 -31.52 -21.72
N ALA A 149 -17.76 -31.76 -21.82
CA ALA A 149 -17.15 -32.35 -23.01
C ALA A 149 -17.60 -33.81 -23.23
N VAL A 150 -17.72 -34.60 -22.15
CA VAL A 150 -18.24 -35.96 -22.19
C VAL A 150 -19.70 -35.95 -22.65
N GLU A 151 -20.54 -35.08 -22.09
CA GLU A 151 -21.94 -34.93 -22.52
C GLU A 151 -22.07 -34.53 -23.99
N ARG A 152 -21.23 -33.59 -24.48
CA ARG A 152 -21.18 -33.24 -25.90
C ARG A 152 -20.80 -34.44 -26.76
N ALA A 153 -19.78 -35.21 -26.35
CA ALA A 153 -19.38 -36.42 -27.08
C ALA A 153 -20.50 -37.49 -27.08
N HIS A 154 -21.26 -37.62 -25.99
CA HIS A 154 -22.43 -38.49 -25.94
C HIS A 154 -23.55 -37.99 -26.86
N ALA A 155 -23.82 -36.68 -26.88
CA ALA A 155 -24.80 -36.08 -27.79
C ALA A 155 -24.41 -36.26 -29.26
N GLU A 156 -23.13 -36.04 -29.61
CA GLU A 156 -22.61 -36.29 -30.96
C GLU A 156 -22.74 -37.76 -31.36
N ARG A 157 -22.42 -38.69 -30.45
CA ARG A 157 -22.64 -40.13 -30.68
C ARG A 157 -24.11 -40.46 -30.84
N ALA A 158 -24.99 -39.87 -30.05
CA ALA A 158 -26.44 -40.04 -30.15
C ALA A 158 -26.95 -39.54 -31.50
N VAL A 159 -26.51 -38.37 -31.97
CA VAL A 159 -26.83 -37.84 -33.31
C VAL A 159 -26.27 -38.73 -34.42
N ALA A 160 -25.05 -39.26 -34.27
CA ALA A 160 -24.46 -40.19 -35.22
C ALA A 160 -25.19 -41.54 -35.28
N VAL A 161 -25.70 -42.03 -34.15
CA VAL A 161 -26.52 -43.26 -34.07
C VAL A 161 -27.94 -43.01 -34.59
N ALA A 162 -28.51 -41.83 -34.33
CA ALA A 162 -29.82 -41.39 -34.81
C ALA A 162 -29.88 -41.12 -36.32
N ARG A 163 -28.77 -41.27 -37.05
CA ARG A 163 -28.73 -41.32 -38.52
C ARG A 163 -28.70 -42.78 -39.03
N PRO A 164 -29.83 -43.51 -39.02
CA PRO A 164 -29.90 -44.92 -39.45
C PRO A 164 -29.59 -45.12 -40.94
N GLU A 165 -29.62 -44.06 -41.74
CA GLU A 165 -29.41 -44.12 -43.19
C GLU A 165 -27.99 -44.53 -43.58
N LEU A 166 -26.99 -44.05 -42.84
CA LEU A 166 -25.58 -44.39 -43.09
C LEU A 166 -25.24 -45.84 -42.70
N ARG A 167 -25.94 -46.40 -41.70
CA ARG A 167 -25.79 -47.82 -41.33
C ARG A 167 -26.33 -48.75 -42.42
N ARG A 168 -27.46 -48.40 -43.02
CA ARG A 168 -28.05 -49.16 -44.14
C ARG A 168 -27.14 -49.13 -45.38
N ALA A 169 -26.50 -47.99 -45.67
CA ALA A 169 -25.55 -47.87 -46.78
C ALA A 169 -24.25 -48.70 -46.56
N ARG A 170 -23.68 -48.68 -45.35
CA ARG A 170 -22.47 -49.46 -45.01
C ARG A 170 -22.73 -50.97 -44.96
N ALA A 171 -23.88 -51.39 -44.43
CA ALA A 171 -24.28 -52.81 -44.44
C ALA A 171 -24.44 -53.34 -45.88
N ARG A 172 -25.03 -52.53 -46.78
CA ARG A 172 -25.13 -52.87 -48.22
C ARG A 172 -23.76 -52.99 -48.89
N ARG A 173 -22.79 -52.15 -48.54
CA ARG A 173 -21.42 -52.22 -49.08
C ARG A 173 -20.68 -53.50 -48.62
N ARG A 174 -20.81 -53.87 -47.34
CA ARG A 174 -20.21 -55.11 -46.80
C ARG A 174 -20.84 -56.37 -47.41
N PHE A 175 -22.16 -56.38 -47.57
CA PHE A 175 -22.85 -57.49 -48.24
C PHE A 175 -22.43 -57.62 -49.70
N ARG A 176 -22.31 -56.50 -50.44
CA ARG A 176 -21.77 -56.50 -51.81
C ARG A 176 -20.35 -57.07 -51.88
N LEU A 177 -19.46 -56.70 -50.97
CA LEU A 177 -18.09 -57.23 -50.92
C LEU A 177 -18.08 -58.75 -50.67
N ALA A 178 -18.89 -59.24 -49.73
CA ALA A 178 -19.02 -60.67 -49.44
C ALA A 178 -19.59 -61.47 -50.63
N THR A 179 -20.60 -60.92 -51.32
CA THR A 179 -21.17 -61.54 -52.53
C THR A 179 -20.15 -61.56 -53.68
N THR A 180 -19.37 -60.49 -53.88
CA THR A 180 -18.32 -60.46 -54.91
C THR A 180 -17.16 -61.40 -54.60
N SER A 181 -16.75 -61.54 -53.33
CA SER A 181 -15.72 -62.50 -52.95
C SER A 181 -16.20 -63.95 -53.14
N PHE A 182 -17.47 -64.22 -52.85
CA PHE A 182 -18.07 -65.54 -53.11
C PHE A 182 -18.16 -65.83 -54.62
N ALA A 183 -18.50 -64.84 -55.44
CA ALA A 183 -18.48 -64.98 -56.90
C ALA A 183 -17.08 -65.28 -57.43
N ALA A 184 -16.06 -64.57 -56.92
CA ALA A 184 -14.67 -64.79 -57.31
C ALA A 184 -14.19 -66.19 -56.93
N LEU A 185 -14.50 -66.65 -55.71
CA LEU A 185 -14.17 -68.02 -55.28
C LEU A 185 -14.89 -69.07 -56.13
N GLY A 186 -16.17 -68.87 -56.45
CA GLY A 186 -16.92 -69.74 -57.34
C GLY A 186 -16.32 -69.80 -58.75
N LEU A 187 -15.83 -68.66 -59.27
CA LEU A 187 -15.17 -68.60 -60.56
C LEU A 187 -13.82 -69.35 -60.55
N VAL A 188 -13.01 -69.18 -59.51
CA VAL A 188 -11.76 -69.94 -59.35
C VAL A 188 -12.04 -71.45 -59.30
N ALA A 189 -13.06 -71.87 -58.55
CA ALA A 189 -13.48 -73.27 -58.50
C ALA A 189 -13.97 -73.80 -59.87
N ALA A 190 -14.71 -72.98 -60.63
CA ALA A 190 -15.18 -73.35 -61.97
C ALA A 190 -14.02 -73.51 -62.97
N VAL A 191 -13.04 -72.60 -62.94
CA VAL A 191 -11.84 -72.67 -63.80
C VAL A 191 -11.01 -73.90 -63.44
N ALA A 192 -10.76 -74.14 -62.15
CA ALA A 192 -10.05 -75.33 -61.68
C ALA A 192 -10.79 -76.63 -62.07
N GLY A 193 -12.11 -76.65 -61.94
CA GLY A 193 -12.95 -77.76 -62.40
C GLY A 193 -12.88 -77.97 -63.92
N GLY A 194 -12.80 -76.90 -64.71
CA GLY A 194 -12.63 -76.99 -66.16
C GLY A 194 -11.30 -77.59 -66.58
N ILE A 195 -10.23 -77.22 -65.88
CA ILE A 195 -8.91 -77.84 -66.06
C ILE A 195 -8.98 -79.32 -65.69
N GLN A 196 -9.67 -79.68 -64.59
CA GLN A 196 -9.83 -81.07 -64.17
C GLN A 196 -10.57 -81.93 -65.20
N VAL A 197 -11.63 -81.39 -65.80
CA VAL A 197 -12.41 -82.04 -66.87
C VAL A 197 -11.57 -82.21 -68.13
N PHE A 198 -10.72 -81.24 -68.46
CA PHE A 198 -9.78 -81.35 -69.58
C PHE A 198 -8.81 -82.55 -69.41
N PHE A 199 -8.44 -82.88 -68.16
CA PHE A 199 -7.66 -84.07 -67.82
C PHE A 199 -8.51 -85.34 -67.58
N GLY A 200 -9.80 -85.33 -67.96
CA GLY A 200 -10.68 -86.51 -67.95
C GLY A 200 -11.40 -86.79 -66.63
N ALA A 201 -11.37 -85.88 -65.66
CA ALA A 201 -12.10 -86.03 -64.40
C ALA A 201 -13.60 -85.67 -64.55
N ALA A 202 -14.42 -86.15 -63.60
CA ALA A 202 -15.84 -85.83 -63.56
C ALA A 202 -16.09 -84.32 -63.33
N PRO A 203 -17.07 -83.69 -64.00
CA PRO A 203 -17.29 -82.23 -64.00
C PRO A 203 -17.95 -81.68 -62.73
N VAL A 204 -17.84 -82.37 -61.59
CA VAL A 204 -18.55 -82.02 -60.35
C VAL A 204 -18.13 -80.65 -59.83
N LEU A 205 -16.82 -80.35 -59.81
CA LEU A 205 -16.29 -79.06 -59.37
C LEU A 205 -16.67 -77.90 -60.31
N LEU A 206 -16.71 -78.16 -61.62
CA LEU A 206 -17.13 -77.17 -62.62
C LEU A 206 -18.62 -76.84 -62.47
N ALA A 207 -19.47 -77.86 -62.26
CA ALA A 207 -20.90 -77.66 -62.05
C ALA A 207 -21.18 -76.86 -60.76
N ILE A 208 -20.51 -77.19 -59.66
CA ILE A 208 -20.65 -76.47 -58.38
C ILE A 208 -20.18 -75.02 -58.50
N GLY A 209 -19.00 -74.80 -59.10
CA GLY A 209 -18.48 -73.44 -59.33
C GLY A 209 -19.39 -72.61 -60.23
N GLY A 210 -19.89 -73.19 -61.31
CA GLY A 210 -20.83 -72.53 -62.22
C GLY A 210 -22.15 -72.14 -61.54
N VAL A 211 -22.75 -73.04 -60.76
CA VAL A 211 -23.98 -72.75 -60.00
C VAL A 211 -23.74 -71.67 -58.95
N ALA A 212 -22.61 -71.69 -58.23
CA ALA A 212 -22.25 -70.66 -57.26
C ALA A 212 -22.09 -69.27 -57.91
N VAL A 213 -21.49 -69.20 -59.10
CA VAL A 213 -21.35 -67.96 -59.88
C VAL A 213 -22.72 -67.44 -60.34
N LEU A 214 -23.59 -68.31 -60.87
CA LEU A 214 -24.94 -67.93 -61.30
C LEU A 214 -25.80 -67.43 -60.13
N LEU A 215 -25.75 -68.10 -58.97
CA LEU A 215 -26.45 -67.65 -57.77
C LEU A 215 -25.92 -66.30 -57.27
N SER A 216 -24.61 -66.08 -57.33
CA SER A 216 -24.04 -64.79 -56.94
C SER A 216 -24.43 -63.66 -57.90
N LEU A 217 -24.41 -63.90 -59.22
CA LEU A 217 -24.85 -62.92 -60.22
C LEU A 217 -26.33 -62.55 -60.04
N THR A 218 -27.20 -63.54 -59.78
CA THR A 218 -28.64 -63.27 -59.58
C THR A 218 -28.90 -62.44 -58.32
N VAL A 219 -28.19 -62.71 -57.22
CA VAL A 219 -28.25 -61.88 -56.00
C VAL A 219 -27.74 -60.45 -56.28
N LEU A 220 -26.63 -60.30 -57.00
CA LEU A 220 -26.06 -59.00 -57.34
C LEU A 220 -27.00 -58.19 -58.27
N GLN A 221 -27.65 -58.85 -59.22
CA GLN A 221 -28.63 -58.25 -60.12
C GLN A 221 -29.91 -57.83 -59.40
N ARG A 222 -30.39 -58.61 -58.43
CA ARG A 222 -31.51 -58.20 -57.57
C ARG A 222 -31.15 -56.99 -56.71
N LEU A 223 -29.94 -56.96 -56.14
CA LEU A 223 -29.43 -55.83 -55.36
C LEU A 223 -29.24 -54.56 -56.20
N SER A 224 -28.79 -54.69 -57.46
CA SER A 224 -28.66 -53.54 -58.36
C SER A 224 -30.01 -52.97 -58.78
N ARG A 225 -30.99 -53.83 -59.07
CA ARG A 225 -32.38 -53.41 -59.35
C ARG A 225 -33.03 -52.69 -58.18
N VAL A 226 -32.86 -53.21 -56.95
CA VAL A 226 -33.38 -52.55 -55.74
C VAL A 226 -32.65 -51.23 -55.47
N ALA A 227 -31.34 -51.16 -55.70
CA ALA A 227 -30.59 -49.92 -55.58
C ALA A 227 -31.03 -48.88 -56.61
N ALA A 228 -31.20 -49.27 -57.88
CA ALA A 228 -31.71 -48.38 -58.93
C ALA A 228 -33.13 -47.88 -58.61
N ARG A 229 -34.00 -48.76 -58.09
CA ARG A 229 -35.36 -48.39 -57.68
C ARG A 229 -35.40 -47.53 -56.42
N ALA A 230 -34.44 -47.68 -55.51
CA ALA A 230 -34.31 -46.84 -54.32
C ALA A 230 -33.72 -45.45 -54.64
N VAL A 231 -32.81 -45.34 -55.61
CA VAL A 231 -32.29 -44.05 -56.11
C VAL A 231 -33.34 -43.33 -56.96
N ALA A 232 -34.15 -44.07 -57.72
CA ALA A 232 -35.23 -43.54 -58.54
C ALA A 232 -36.50 -43.14 -57.76
N ARG A 233 -36.54 -43.38 -56.44
CA ARG A 233 -37.57 -42.81 -55.58
C ARG A 233 -36.98 -41.54 -54.95
N PRO A 234 -37.06 -40.36 -55.59
CA PRO A 234 -36.84 -39.13 -54.88
C PRO A 234 -37.84 -39.12 -53.73
N ILE A 235 -37.32 -39.06 -52.51
CA ILE A 235 -38.14 -38.66 -51.38
C ILE A 235 -38.42 -37.18 -51.70
N GLU A 236 -39.59 -36.90 -52.25
CA GLU A 236 -40.20 -35.58 -52.09
C GLU A 236 -40.36 -35.39 -50.58
N ALA A 237 -39.29 -34.89 -49.96
CA ALA A 237 -39.45 -34.17 -48.72
C ALA A 237 -40.33 -33.00 -49.11
N ASP A 238 -41.58 -33.06 -48.67
CA ASP A 238 -42.57 -32.00 -48.81
C ASP A 238 -41.98 -30.76 -48.12
N ALA A 239 -41.19 -30.01 -48.88
CA ALA A 239 -40.63 -28.76 -48.46
C ALA A 239 -41.79 -27.80 -48.48
N VAL A 240 -42.52 -27.75 -47.36
CA VAL A 240 -43.50 -26.72 -47.06
C VAL A 240 -42.78 -25.38 -47.27
N ARG A 241 -42.95 -24.79 -48.45
CA ARG A 241 -42.60 -23.39 -48.68
C ARG A 241 -43.54 -22.60 -47.79
N PRO A 242 -43.05 -21.85 -46.78
CA PRO A 242 -43.92 -20.90 -46.13
C PRO A 242 -44.42 -19.95 -47.21
N ALA A 243 -45.75 -19.81 -47.31
CA ALA A 243 -46.35 -18.83 -48.21
C ALA A 243 -45.77 -17.47 -47.83
N ALA A 244 -45.12 -16.81 -48.78
CA ALA A 244 -44.71 -15.43 -48.60
C ALA A 244 -45.97 -14.60 -48.47
N GLU A 245 -46.20 -14.05 -47.28
CA GLU A 245 -47.24 -13.07 -47.04
C GLU A 245 -46.85 -11.80 -47.80
N VAL A 246 -47.42 -11.63 -49.00
CA VAL A 246 -47.23 -10.41 -49.79
C VAL A 246 -48.11 -9.35 -49.15
N GLN A 247 -47.47 -8.38 -48.51
CA GLN A 247 -48.13 -7.29 -47.81
C GLN A 247 -48.70 -6.30 -48.83
N ASP A 248 -50.02 -6.32 -49.03
CA ASP A 248 -50.72 -5.39 -49.91
C ASP A 248 -50.78 -4.00 -49.25
N PHE A 249 -49.83 -3.13 -49.61
CA PHE A 249 -49.90 -1.72 -49.24
C PHE A 249 -50.96 -1.03 -50.10
N VAL A 250 -52.11 -0.71 -49.49
CA VAL A 250 -53.08 0.24 -50.06
C VAL A 250 -52.34 1.56 -50.32
N ALA A 251 -52.44 2.07 -51.54
CA ALA A 251 -51.77 3.29 -51.99
C ALA A 251 -52.17 4.50 -51.13
N ALA A 252 -51.37 4.79 -50.10
CA ALA A 252 -51.44 6.03 -49.36
C ALA A 252 -50.88 7.18 -50.23
N ALA A 253 -51.50 8.35 -50.12
CA ALA A 253 -51.23 9.57 -50.87
C ALA A 253 -49.72 9.88 -51.04
N PRO A 254 -49.30 10.55 -52.13
CA PRO A 254 -47.89 10.75 -52.43
C PRO A 254 -47.19 11.53 -51.32
N ALA A 255 -46.36 10.84 -50.56
CA ALA A 255 -45.54 11.42 -49.50
C ALA A 255 -44.55 12.44 -50.09
N PRO A 256 -44.22 13.53 -49.35
CA PRO A 256 -43.26 14.53 -49.81
C PRO A 256 -41.92 13.88 -50.15
N ARG A 257 -41.31 14.33 -51.26
CA ARG A 257 -40.07 13.76 -51.79
C ARG A 257 -38.97 13.79 -50.71
N PRO A 258 -38.27 12.67 -50.47
CA PRO A 258 -37.24 12.61 -49.45
C PRO A 258 -36.11 13.59 -49.80
N THR A 259 -36.00 14.67 -49.03
CA THR A 259 -34.84 15.56 -49.07
C THR A 259 -33.67 14.80 -48.47
N TRP A 260 -32.54 14.77 -49.17
CA TRP A 260 -31.32 14.09 -48.72
C TRP A 260 -30.91 14.63 -47.35
N THR A 261 -31.03 13.80 -46.32
CA THR A 261 -30.53 14.07 -44.98
C THR A 261 -29.19 13.35 -44.81
N PRO A 262 -28.08 14.06 -44.51
CA PRO A 262 -26.79 13.42 -44.32
C PRO A 262 -26.90 12.42 -43.17
N ARG A 263 -26.52 11.18 -43.46
CA ARG A 263 -26.54 10.10 -42.48
C ARG A 263 -25.38 10.31 -41.52
N GLU A 264 -25.67 10.50 -40.25
CA GLU A 264 -24.63 10.62 -39.23
C GLU A 264 -23.78 9.34 -39.22
N LEU A 265 -22.46 9.53 -39.22
CA LEU A 265 -21.54 8.41 -39.11
C LEU A 265 -21.72 7.73 -37.74
N PRO A 266 -21.56 6.40 -37.67
CA PRO A 266 -21.62 5.70 -36.39
C PRO A 266 -20.56 6.29 -35.44
N ARG A 267 -21.01 6.57 -34.20
CA ARG A 267 -20.16 7.17 -33.16
C ARG A 267 -18.92 6.30 -32.92
N PRO A 268 -17.71 6.87 -32.87
CA PRO A 268 -16.50 6.08 -32.71
C PRO A 268 -16.50 5.37 -31.35
N LEU A 269 -15.96 4.15 -31.32
CA LEU A 269 -15.97 3.28 -30.14
C LEU A 269 -15.23 3.87 -28.93
N VAL A 270 -14.34 4.84 -29.12
CA VAL A 270 -13.69 5.57 -28.01
C VAL A 270 -14.61 6.60 -27.35
N ALA A 271 -15.62 7.08 -28.06
CA ALA A 271 -16.58 8.07 -27.58
C ALA A 271 -17.89 7.43 -27.08
N SER A 272 -18.05 6.11 -27.23
CA SER A 272 -19.20 5.36 -26.76
C SER A 272 -18.94 4.87 -25.33
N ALA A 273 -19.78 5.30 -24.38
CA ALA A 273 -19.69 4.85 -22.99
C ALA A 273 -19.84 3.32 -22.89
N GLY A 274 -18.98 2.67 -22.11
CA GLY A 274 -18.98 1.22 -21.92
C GLY A 274 -18.29 0.39 -23.02
N SER A 275 -17.77 1.03 -24.06
CA SER A 275 -16.94 0.35 -25.06
C SER A 275 -15.55 0.03 -24.51
N ARG A 276 -14.99 -1.12 -24.92
CA ARG A 276 -13.61 -1.51 -24.55
C ARG A 276 -12.57 -0.49 -25.00
N ALA A 277 -12.80 0.16 -26.14
CA ALA A 277 -11.89 1.20 -26.63
C ALA A 277 -11.91 2.45 -25.73
N ALA A 278 -13.09 2.83 -25.21
CA ALA A 278 -13.20 3.93 -24.25
C ALA A 278 -12.47 3.62 -22.95
N ALA A 279 -12.64 2.42 -22.40
CA ALA A 279 -11.97 2.00 -21.16
C ALA A 279 -10.43 2.05 -21.25
N VAL A 280 -9.84 1.72 -22.41
CA VAL A 280 -8.39 1.81 -22.62
C VAL A 280 -7.91 3.27 -22.64
N VAL A 281 -8.68 4.17 -23.27
CA VAL A 281 -8.34 5.61 -23.27
C VAL A 281 -8.49 6.20 -21.87
N ASP A 282 -9.54 5.84 -21.13
CA ASP A 282 -9.72 6.29 -19.74
C ASP A 282 -8.57 5.84 -18.83
N GLU A 283 -8.08 4.61 -19.02
CA GLU A 283 -6.90 4.12 -18.31
C GLU A 283 -5.63 4.91 -18.67
N GLN A 284 -5.45 5.26 -19.95
CA GLN A 284 -4.32 6.09 -20.40
C GLN A 284 -4.40 7.49 -19.79
N LEU A 285 -5.57 8.13 -19.81
CA LEU A 285 -5.79 9.45 -19.20
C LEU A 285 -5.57 9.42 -17.69
N ALA A 286 -5.99 8.36 -17.00
CA ALA A 286 -5.71 8.19 -15.57
C ALA A 286 -4.20 8.09 -15.28
N ARG A 287 -3.46 7.34 -16.10
CA ARG A 287 -1.99 7.23 -15.99
C ARG A 287 -1.30 8.57 -16.27
N GLU A 288 -1.77 9.33 -17.25
CA GLU A 288 -1.25 10.67 -17.55
C GLU A 288 -1.54 11.67 -16.43
N ALA A 289 -2.74 11.62 -15.83
CA ALA A 289 -3.10 12.43 -14.68
C ALA A 289 -2.19 12.15 -13.47
N LEU A 290 -1.86 10.89 -13.21
CA LEU A 290 -0.90 10.52 -12.16
C LEU A 290 0.50 11.06 -12.44
N ARG A 291 0.97 11.01 -13.69
CA ARG A 291 2.26 11.60 -14.08
C ARG A 291 2.26 13.12 -13.95
N ALA A 292 1.16 13.77 -14.32
CA ALA A 292 1.00 15.21 -14.18
C ALA A 292 1.01 15.63 -12.70
N ALA A 293 0.27 14.92 -11.84
CA ALA A 293 0.27 15.15 -10.40
C ALA A 293 1.65 14.95 -9.77
N ALA A 294 2.39 13.90 -10.19
CA ALA A 294 3.76 13.67 -9.72
C ALA A 294 4.71 14.82 -10.14
N ARG A 295 4.58 15.33 -11.37
CA ARG A 295 5.37 16.50 -11.82
C ARG A 295 5.03 17.76 -11.03
N GLU A 296 3.75 17.96 -10.72
CA GLU A 296 3.31 19.10 -9.92
C GLU A 296 3.82 19.00 -8.47
N GLN A 297 3.84 17.82 -7.87
CA GLN A 297 4.45 17.59 -6.55
C GLN A 297 5.93 17.96 -6.55
N VAL A 298 6.69 17.46 -7.53
CA VAL A 298 8.11 17.83 -7.68
C VAL A 298 8.29 19.34 -7.85
N ALA A 299 7.44 20.00 -8.65
CA ALA A 299 7.48 21.45 -8.81
C ALA A 299 7.19 22.19 -7.48
N ARG A 300 6.25 21.69 -6.67
CA ARG A 300 5.96 22.23 -5.34
C ARG A 300 7.11 22.02 -4.37
N ASP A 301 7.78 20.88 -4.40
CA ASP A 301 8.93 20.59 -3.53
C ASP A 301 10.13 21.49 -3.87
N ILE A 302 10.39 21.71 -5.16
CA ILE A 302 11.39 22.67 -5.63
C ILE A 302 11.00 24.09 -5.18
N ALA A 303 9.75 24.50 -5.41
CA ALA A 303 9.27 25.82 -4.99
C ALA A 303 9.32 26.03 -3.48
N ALA A 304 9.10 24.98 -2.67
CA ALA A 304 9.21 25.04 -1.21
C ALA A 304 10.68 25.15 -0.76
N THR A 305 11.61 24.53 -1.48
CA THR A 305 13.05 24.62 -1.19
C THR A 305 13.62 25.98 -1.60
N GLU A 306 13.18 26.50 -2.74
CA GLU A 306 13.60 27.80 -3.28
C GLU A 306 12.76 28.96 -2.71
N ALA A 307 11.80 28.68 -1.83
CA ALA A 307 10.94 29.69 -1.23
C ALA A 307 11.81 30.71 -0.45
N PRO A 308 11.75 32.00 -0.79
CA PRO A 308 12.44 33.02 -0.02
C PRO A 308 11.88 33.01 1.41
N THR A 309 12.75 33.19 2.41
CA THR A 309 12.32 33.26 3.80
C THR A 309 11.30 34.39 3.96
N PRO A 310 10.09 34.11 4.46
CA PRO A 310 9.07 35.14 4.60
C PRO A 310 9.58 36.24 5.52
N ILE A 311 9.29 37.49 5.14
CA ILE A 311 9.81 38.72 5.79
C ILE A 311 9.58 38.71 7.31
N GLU A 312 8.53 38.04 7.78
CA GLU A 312 8.22 37.87 9.21
C GLU A 312 9.26 37.05 9.99
N THR A 313 9.90 36.06 9.34
CA THR A 313 10.97 35.23 9.93
C THR A 313 12.36 35.85 9.78
N ALA A 314 12.57 36.63 8.71
CA ALA A 314 13.81 37.36 8.46
C ALA A 314 13.93 38.65 9.28
N ARG A 315 12.83 39.13 9.88
CA ARG A 315 12.85 40.20 10.87
C ARG A 315 13.35 39.60 12.19
N PRO A 316 14.60 39.84 12.64
CA PRO A 316 14.96 39.53 14.02
C PRO A 316 13.93 40.22 14.92
N ALA A 317 13.40 39.50 15.91
CA ALA A 317 12.50 40.05 16.92
C ALA A 317 13.08 41.40 17.35
N ALA A 318 12.40 42.48 16.95
CA ALA A 318 12.94 43.82 17.12
C ALA A 318 13.29 43.99 18.60
N SER A 319 14.58 44.10 18.90
CA SER A 319 15.01 44.88 20.04
C SER A 319 14.24 46.19 19.93
N ARG A 320 13.47 46.49 20.98
CA ARG A 320 12.61 47.67 21.12
C ARG A 320 13.21 48.84 20.33
N PRO A 321 12.51 49.42 19.33
CA PRO A 321 13.11 50.41 18.46
C PRO A 321 13.68 51.53 19.33
N ALA A 322 14.98 51.79 19.19
CA ALA A 322 15.59 52.96 19.80
C ALA A 322 14.77 54.18 19.33
N PRO A 323 14.35 55.08 20.25
CA PRO A 323 13.50 56.21 19.89
C PRO A 323 14.23 57.03 18.82
N SER A 324 13.63 57.14 17.64
CA SER A 324 14.19 58.00 16.60
C SER A 324 14.10 59.46 17.08
N PRO A 325 15.06 60.34 16.75
CA PRO A 325 15.01 61.76 17.09
C PRO A 325 13.73 62.46 16.58
N TYR A 326 13.08 61.87 15.57
CA TYR A 326 11.84 62.36 14.99
C TYR A 326 10.58 61.87 15.72
N ALA A 327 10.66 60.87 16.59
CA ALA A 327 9.54 60.46 17.45
C ALA A 327 9.21 61.49 18.54
N ALA A 328 10.13 62.43 18.82
CA ALA A 328 9.90 63.57 19.70
C ALA A 328 9.24 64.77 18.97
N MET A 329 9.21 64.77 17.63
CA MET A 329 8.40 65.71 16.86
C MET A 329 7.00 65.10 16.79
N GLY A 330 6.13 65.59 17.66
CA GLY A 330 4.80 65.04 17.98
C GLY A 330 4.08 64.45 16.77
N TYR A 331 3.83 63.14 16.85
CA TYR A 331 2.82 62.49 16.03
C TYR A 331 1.48 63.12 16.42
N VAL A 332 0.90 63.93 15.53
CA VAL A 332 -0.45 64.44 15.74
C VAL A 332 -1.38 63.26 15.50
N ASP A 333 -2.10 62.85 16.53
CA ASP A 333 -3.07 61.77 16.44
C ASP A 333 -4.17 62.18 15.45
N ASP A 334 -4.54 61.29 14.53
CA ASP A 334 -5.60 61.54 13.55
C ASP A 334 -6.91 61.96 14.24
N THR A 335 -7.13 61.51 15.47
CA THR A 335 -8.27 61.92 16.31
C THR A 335 -8.21 63.40 16.73
N GLU A 336 -7.03 63.95 17.02
CA GLU A 336 -6.87 65.38 17.32
C GLU A 336 -7.13 66.25 16.08
N ILE A 337 -6.75 65.75 14.90
CA ILE A 337 -7.01 66.41 13.61
C ILE A 337 -8.52 66.44 13.35
N GLU A 338 -9.20 65.31 13.52
CA GLU A 338 -10.66 65.21 13.36
C GLU A 338 -11.42 66.12 14.32
N ASP A 339 -10.99 66.20 15.59
CA ASP A 339 -11.58 67.09 16.59
C ASP A 339 -11.31 68.57 16.28
N HIS A 340 -10.14 68.89 15.73
CA HIS A 340 -9.84 70.25 15.27
C HIS A 340 -10.75 70.64 14.09
N VAL A 341 -10.91 69.76 13.10
CA VAL A 341 -11.77 69.98 11.93
C VAL A 341 -13.24 70.11 12.36
N ARG A 342 -13.71 69.27 13.29
CA ARG A 342 -15.08 69.36 13.82
C ARG A 342 -15.34 70.72 14.49
N ARG A 343 -14.43 71.18 15.34
CA ARG A 343 -14.50 72.51 15.97
C ARG A 343 -14.41 73.67 14.98
N LEU A 344 -13.75 73.48 13.85
CA LEU A 344 -13.63 74.48 12.80
C LEU A 344 -14.93 74.58 11.99
N LEU A 345 -15.56 73.44 11.71
CA LEU A 345 -16.88 73.36 11.07
C LEU A 345 -18.00 73.90 11.97
N GLU A 346 -17.97 73.60 13.26
CA GLU A 346 -18.92 74.13 14.24
C GLU A 346 -18.84 75.65 14.36
N ARG A 347 -17.63 76.23 14.40
CA ARG A 347 -17.44 77.69 14.40
C ARG A 347 -17.97 78.35 13.13
N ARG A 348 -17.75 77.71 11.98
CA ARG A 348 -18.27 78.19 10.70
C ARG A 348 -19.79 78.11 10.62
N ALA A 349 -20.39 77.11 11.26
CA ALA A 349 -21.84 76.94 11.34
C ALA A 349 -22.50 77.91 12.32
N SER A 350 -21.80 78.33 13.38
CA SER A 350 -22.29 79.32 14.36
C SER A 350 -22.05 80.78 13.95
N GLY A 351 -21.35 81.02 12.84
CA GLY A 351 -21.18 82.35 12.25
C GLY A 351 -20.21 83.28 12.99
N GLN A 352 -19.28 82.73 13.79
CA GLN A 352 -18.17 83.47 14.41
C GLN A 352 -16.90 83.46 13.57
#